data_AF-A0A960USR9-F1
#
_entry.id   AF-A0A960USR9-F1
#
_cell.length_a   1.000
_cell.length_b   1.000
_cell.length_c   1.000
_cell.angle_alpha   90.00
_cell.angle_beta   90.00
_cell.angle_gamma   90.00
#
_symmetry.space_group_name_H-M   'P 1'
#
loop_
_entity.id
_entity.type
_entity.pdbx_description
1 polymer ?
#
loop_
_entity_poly.entity_id
_entity_poly.type
_entity_poly.pdbx_seq_one_letter_code
_entity_poly.pdbx_strand_id
1 'polypeptide(L)'
;AETLKTAFLNQGFYNLFLAIGALLGAILFEMKPGFAPPIMVFACASIVGAGLVLLFSGGKKLMRAAIIQGLPPLIAIVLLVAANG
;
A
#
# COMPACT_ATOMS: atom_id res chain seq x y z
N ALA A 1 -24.99 -8.99 -6.04
CA ALA A 1 -23.82 -8.68 -6.90
C ALA A 1 -23.44 -7.21 -6.83
N GLU A 2 -24.40 -6.29 -6.91
CA GLU A 2 -24.16 -4.84 -6.89
C GLU A 2 -23.51 -4.32 -5.60
N THR A 3 -23.92 -4.81 -4.42
CA THR A 3 -23.31 -4.44 -3.13
C THR A 3 -21.83 -4.81 -3.04
N LEU A 4 -21.44 -5.98 -3.56
CA LEU A 4 -20.03 -6.39 -3.61
C LEU A 4 -19.23 -5.51 -4.57
N LYS A 5 -19.81 -5.14 -5.72
CA LYS A 5 -19.18 -4.23 -6.67
C LYS A 5 -18.84 -2.89 -6.01
N THR A 6 -19.78 -2.31 -5.27
CA THR A 6 -19.56 -1.04 -4.55
C THR A 6 -18.51 -1.19 -3.44
N ALA A 7 -18.54 -2.29 -2.67
CA ALA A 7 -17.55 -2.56 -1.64
C ALA A 7 -16.12 -2.69 -2.22
N PHE A 8 -15.96 -3.43 -3.32
CA PHE A 8 -14.67 -3.58 -4.00
C PHE A 8 -14.16 -2.26 -4.59
N LEU A 9 -15.04 -1.43 -5.16
CA LEU A 9 -14.67 -0.10 -5.64
C LEU A 9 -14.14 0.76 -4.50
N ASN A 10 -14.88 0.84 -3.38
CA ASN A 10 -14.47 1.64 -2.23
C ASN A 10 -13.11 1.18 -1.66
N GLN A 11 -12.91 -0.14 -1.56
CA GLN A 11 -11.62 -0.71 -1.15
C GLN A 11 -10.47 -0.30 -2.09
N GLY A 12 -10.73 -0.29 -3.41
CA GLY A 12 -9.77 0.20 -4.40
C GLY A 12 -9.42 1.67 -4.20
N PHE A 13 -10.40 2.53 -3.91
CA PHE A 13 -10.17 3.96 -3.66
C PHE A 13 -9.38 4.22 -2.36
N TYR A 14 -9.61 3.46 -1.29
CA TYR A 14 -8.77 3.57 -0.08
C TYR A 14 -7.30 3.27 -0.39
N ASN A 15 -7.03 2.16 -1.10
CA ASN A 15 -5.66 1.82 -1.51
C ASN A 15 -5.06 2.87 -2.46
N LEU A 16 -5.86 3.45 -3.36
CA LEU A 16 -5.42 4.53 -4.25
C LEU A 16 -5.00 5.78 -3.46
N PHE A 17 -5.80 6.22 -2.49
CA PHE A 17 -5.45 7.38 -1.67
C PHE A 17 -4.23 7.12 -0.78
N LEU A 18 -4.09 5.91 -0.24
CA LEU A 18 -2.87 5.50 0.45
C LEU A 18 -1.66 5.52 -0.50
N ALA A 19 -1.79 5.03 -1.73
CA ALA A 19 -0.71 5.06 -2.71
C ALA A 19 -0.30 6.49 -3.06
N ILE A 20 -1.25 7.42 -3.16
CA ILE A 20 -0.96 8.85 -3.32
C ILE A 20 -0.18 9.39 -2.12
N GLY A 21 -0.57 9.05 -0.89
CA GLY A 21 0.17 9.42 0.32
C GLY A 21 1.61 8.89 0.33
N ALA A 22 1.82 7.63 -0.10
CA ALA A 22 3.14 7.04 -0.24
C ALA A 22 4.00 7.78 -1.29
N LEU A 23 3.42 8.10 -2.45
CA LEU A 23 4.12 8.84 -3.52
C LEU A 23 4.48 10.27 -3.08
N LEU A 24 3.57 10.96 -2.39
CA LEU A 24 3.88 12.29 -1.84
C LEU A 24 5.00 12.23 -0.80
N GLY A 25 5.00 11.21 0.06
CA GLY A 25 6.11 10.93 0.98
C GLY A 25 7.43 10.70 0.24
N ALA A 26 7.42 9.95 -0.88
CA ALA A 26 8.60 9.73 -1.69
C ALA A 26 9.11 11.02 -2.37
N ILE A 27 8.22 11.84 -2.93
CA ILE A 27 8.57 13.10 -3.59
C ILE A 27 9.16 14.10 -2.60
N LEU A 28 8.61 14.16 -1.38
CA LEU A 28 9.02 15.10 -0.33
C LEU A 28 10.10 14.54 0.60
N PHE A 29 10.67 13.37 0.29
CA PHE A 29 11.51 12.60 1.19
C PHE A 29 12.66 13.42 1.79
N GLU A 30 13.43 14.09 0.94
CA GLU A 30 14.56 14.93 1.36
C GLU A 30 14.12 16.31 1.88
N MET A 31 12.99 16.83 1.39
CA MET A 31 12.49 18.17 1.74
C MET A 31 11.86 18.23 3.13
N LYS A 32 11.31 17.11 3.61
CA LYS A 32 10.52 17.02 4.85
C LYS A 32 10.90 15.76 5.64
N PRO A 33 12.16 15.62 6.09
CA PRO A 33 12.67 14.37 6.69
C PRO A 33 11.93 13.95 7.98
N GLY A 34 11.35 14.89 8.73
CA GLY A 34 10.57 14.58 9.94
C GLY A 34 9.15 14.06 9.67
N PHE A 35 8.64 14.15 8.44
CA PHE A 35 7.24 13.88 8.11
C PHE A 35 7.06 12.90 6.94
N ALA A 36 7.89 13.03 5.91
CA ALA A 36 7.76 12.26 4.68
C ALA A 36 8.03 10.75 4.87
N PRO A 37 9.11 10.30 5.55
CA PRO A 37 9.33 8.87 5.78
C PRO A 37 8.22 8.19 6.60
N PRO A 38 7.76 8.72 7.75
CA PRO A 38 6.69 8.11 8.53
C PRO A 38 5.39 7.90 7.74
N ILE A 39 4.99 8.89 6.93
CA ILE A 39 3.78 8.78 6.11
C ILE A 39 3.94 7.75 5.00
N MET A 40 5.11 7.73 4.34
CA MET A 40 5.40 6.74 3.32
C MET A 40 5.35 5.33 3.89
N VAL A 41 5.99 5.10 5.06
CA VAL A 41 5.97 3.81 5.75
C VAL A 41 4.55 3.41 6.14
N PHE A 42 3.78 4.31 6.76
CA PHE A 42 2.41 4.02 7.18
C PHE A 42 1.50 3.67 6.00
N ALA A 43 1.58 4.44 4.91
CA ALA A 43 0.79 4.20 3.72
C ALA A 43 1.14 2.85 3.06
N CYS A 44 2.44 2.58 2.87
CA CYS A 44 2.90 1.31 2.30
C CYS A 44 2.52 0.13 3.19
N ALA A 45 2.74 0.21 4.51
CA ALA A 45 2.44 -0.86 5.45
C ALA A 45 0.94 -1.19 5.49
N SER A 46 0.09 -0.17 5.38
CA SER A 46 -1.36 -0.35 5.31
C SER A 46 -1.78 -1.12 4.04
N ILE A 47 -1.22 -0.78 2.88
CA ILE A 47 -1.51 -1.48 1.62
C ILE A 47 -0.97 -2.92 1.66
N VAL A 48 0.23 -3.14 2.23
CA VAL A 48 0.78 -4.49 2.45
C VAL A 48 -0.15 -5.31 3.35
N GLY A 49 -0.59 -4.75 4.48
CA GLY A 49 -1.54 -5.40 5.38
C GLY A 49 -2.85 -5.76 4.68
N ALA A 50 -3.41 -4.85 3.88
CA ALA A 50 -4.59 -5.13 3.06
C ALA A 50 -4.32 -6.23 2.02
N GLY A 51 -3.14 -6.23 1.40
CA GLY A 51 -2.69 -7.29 0.47
C GLY A 51 -2.62 -8.66 1.15
N LEU A 52 -2.08 -8.73 2.37
CA LEU A 52 -2.03 -9.95 3.17
C LEU A 52 -3.43 -10.46 3.52
N VAL A 53 -4.31 -9.57 4.00
CA VAL A 53 -5.71 -9.93 4.28
C VAL A 53 -6.38 -10.48 3.02
N LEU A 54 -6.17 -9.85 1.86
CA LEU A 54 -6.73 -10.30 0.59
C LEU A 54 -6.14 -11.64 0.13
N LEU A 55 -4.83 -11.86 0.34
CA LEU A 55 -4.14 -13.09 0.02
C LEU A 55 -4.71 -14.28 0.81
N PHE A 56 -4.92 -14.10 2.12
CA PHE A 56 -5.40 -15.16 3.00
C PHE A 56 -6.92 -15.37 2.94
N SER A 57 -7.71 -14.32 2.72
CA SER A 57 -9.18 -14.42 2.66
C SER A 57 -9.74 -14.71 1.26
N GLY A 58 -9.02 -14.33 0.20
CA GLY A 58 -9.54 -14.31 -1.17
C GLY A 58 -9.27 -15.55 -2.02
N GLY A 59 -8.49 -16.50 -1.50
CA GLY A 59 -8.11 -17.72 -2.20
C GLY A 59 -7.35 -17.50 -3.53
N LYS A 60 -7.22 -18.55 -4.34
CA LYS A 60 -6.40 -18.54 -5.57
C LYS A 60 -6.82 -17.46 -6.59
N LYS A 61 -8.10 -17.08 -6.62
CA LYS A 61 -8.64 -16.09 -7.58
C LYS A 61 -8.16 -14.67 -7.27
N LEU A 62 -7.97 -14.33 -5.99
CA LEU A 62 -7.55 -12.98 -5.57
C LEU A 62 -6.06 -12.89 -5.25
N MET A 63 -5.34 -14.02 -5.22
CA MET A 63 -3.89 -14.07 -5.00
C MET A 63 -3.12 -13.11 -5.92
N ARG A 64 -3.45 -13.06 -7.22
CA ARG A 64 -2.80 -12.13 -8.16
C ARG A 64 -3.05 -10.66 -7.78
N ALA A 65 -4.28 -10.32 -7.40
CA ALA A 65 -4.62 -8.96 -6.98
C ALA A 65 -3.89 -8.57 -5.69
N ALA A 66 -3.84 -9.49 -4.72
CA ALA A 66 -3.10 -9.30 -3.47
C ALA A 66 -1.61 -9.03 -3.70
N ILE A 67 -0.97 -9.80 -4.59
CA ILE A 67 0.45 -9.60 -4.94
C ILE A 67 0.65 -8.26 -5.65
N ILE A 68 -0.19 -7.94 -6.65
CA ILE A 68 -0.06 -6.69 -7.42
C ILE A 68 -0.19 -5.46 -6.52
N GLN A 69 -1.13 -5.47 -5.56
CA GLN A 69 -1.29 -4.33 -4.65
C GLN A 69 -0.23 -4.29 -3.54
N GLY A 70 0.20 -5.44 -3.01
CA GLY A 70 1.04 -5.51 -1.81
C GLY A 70 2.54 -5.56 -2.08
N LEU A 71 2.99 -6.12 -3.20
CA LEU A 71 4.41 -6.32 -3.46
C LEU A 71 5.17 -5.00 -3.71
N PRO A 72 4.67 -4.04 -4.52
CA PRO A 72 5.35 -2.76 -4.71
C PRO A 72 5.58 -1.96 -3.40
N PRO A 73 4.58 -1.76 -2.52
CA PRO A 73 4.81 -1.04 -1.27
C PRO A 73 5.71 -1.80 -0.29
N LEU A 74 5.72 -3.14 -0.33
CA LEU A 74 6.68 -3.93 0.45
C LEU A 74 8.12 -3.64 0.01
N ILE A 75 8.38 -3.64 -1.29
CA ILE A 75 9.70 -3.30 -1.84
C ILE A 75 10.11 -1.89 -1.42
N ALA A 76 9.19 -0.92 -1.47
CA ALA A 76 9.45 0.45 -1.05
C ALA A 76 9.89 0.54 0.43
N ILE A 77 9.23 -0.20 1.33
CA ILE A 77 9.63 -0.26 2.75
C ILE A 77 11.01 -0.88 2.91
N VAL A 78 11.29 -2.00 2.24
CA VAL A 78 12.59 -2.68 2.33
C VAL A 78 13.71 -1.77 1.85
N LEU A 79 13.53 -1.09 0.72
CA LEU A 79 14.52 -0.15 0.19
C LEU A 79 14.74 1.04 1.15
N LEU A 80 13.65 1.57 1.73
CA LEU A 80 13.75 2.66 2.67
C LEU A 80 14.55 2.26 3.92
N VAL A 81 14.25 1.09 4.50
CA VAL A 81 14.97 0.59 5.68
C VAL A 81 16.43 0.32 5.34
N ALA A 82 16.72 -0.28 4.19
CA ALA A 82 18.10 -0.53 3.76
C ALA A 82 18.90 0.75 3.52
N ALA A 83 18.26 1.83 3.09
CA ALA A 83 18.91 3.12 2.84
C ALA A 83 19.09 4.00 4.09
N ASN A 84 18.35 3.73 5.17
CA ASN A 84 18.35 4.55 6.40
C ASN A 84 18.75 3.76 7.66
N GLY A 85 19.15 2.51 7.50
CA GLY A 85 19.61 1.60 8.56
C GLY A 85 21.13 1.58 8.70
#